data_AF-A0A7W1K2K8-F1
#
_entry.id   AF-A0A7W1K2K8-F1
#
_cell.length_a   1.000
_cell.length_b   1.000
_cell.length_c   1.000
_cell.angle_alpha   90.00
_cell.angle_beta   90.00
_cell.angle_gamma   90.00
#
_symmetry.space_group_name_H-M   'P 1'
#
loop_
_entity.id
_entity.type
_entity.pdbx_description
1 polymer ?
#
loop_
_entity_poly.entity_id
_entity_poly.type
_entity_poly.pdbx_seq_one_letter_code
_entity_poly.pdbx_strand_id
1 'polypeptide(L)'
;MNATRAAVLTVSDGVAGGTRVDESGDVAVQLLDGAGFIVSDRRVVPDEQQDIESALRDLASTHGLVVTTGGTGFGPRDVTPEATRAVIEREAPGLAELMRATGLAHTPMAALSRAVAGAVGGALILNLPGSPRGVRESLESVLSLIPHAVELLGGAAGGHPTGHRGDDGAHALAEAPRTGSPRTRWPKEPWPKEMWVEAKAVRITGSPPCAVGNAMSIVPGGEVHGTLGCAEFDAAAVQAA
;
A
#
# COMPACT_ATOMS: atom_id res chain seq x y z
N MET A 1 7.40 -23.25 11.31
CA MET A 1 6.55 -22.70 10.24
C MET A 1 7.08 -23.27 8.93
N ASN A 2 6.23 -23.90 8.12
CA ASN A 2 6.65 -24.40 6.81
C ASN A 2 6.96 -23.18 5.94
N ALA A 3 8.12 -23.13 5.27
CA ALA A 3 8.48 -21.98 4.46
C ALA A 3 7.50 -21.86 3.28
N THR A 4 6.95 -20.66 3.08
CA THR A 4 5.98 -20.40 2.03
C THR A 4 6.66 -20.43 0.66
N ARG A 5 6.13 -21.23 -0.26
CA ARG A 5 6.59 -21.28 -1.65
C ARG A 5 6.14 -20.03 -2.40
N ALA A 6 7.08 -19.40 -3.08
CA ALA A 6 6.84 -18.23 -3.92
C ALA A 6 7.26 -18.50 -5.37
N ALA A 7 6.67 -17.75 -6.29
CA ALA A 7 7.07 -17.72 -7.69
C ALA A 7 7.28 -16.28 -8.19
N VAL A 8 8.21 -16.12 -9.13
CA VAL A 8 8.48 -14.85 -9.81
C VAL A 8 8.11 -14.98 -11.29
N LEU A 9 7.23 -14.09 -11.76
CA LEU A 9 6.84 -14.00 -13.17
C LEU A 9 7.31 -12.68 -13.77
N THR A 10 8.29 -12.74 -14.66
CA THR A 10 8.72 -11.57 -15.42
C THR A 10 7.87 -11.43 -16.68
N VAL A 11 7.22 -10.28 -16.83
CA VAL A 11 6.45 -9.93 -18.03
C VAL A 11 7.26 -8.92 -18.83
N SER A 12 7.84 -9.37 -19.94
CA SER A 12 8.61 -8.50 -20.82
C SER A 12 8.87 -9.15 -22.18
N ASP A 13 8.41 -8.51 -23.25
CA ASP A 13 8.77 -8.87 -24.63
C ASP A 13 10.30 -8.95 -24.83
N GLY A 14 11.03 -8.00 -24.24
CA GLY A 14 12.49 -7.93 -24.39
C GLY A 14 13.23 -9.08 -23.71
N VAL A 15 12.80 -9.48 -22.52
CA VAL A 15 13.40 -10.62 -21.80
C VAL A 15 12.98 -11.93 -22.45
N ALA A 16 11.70 -12.10 -22.79
CA ALA A 16 11.21 -13.28 -23.48
C ALA A 16 11.92 -13.48 -24.84
N GLY A 17 12.21 -12.39 -25.55
CA GLY A 17 12.98 -12.40 -26.80
C GLY A 17 14.51 -12.46 -26.65
N GLY A 18 15.04 -12.51 -25.41
CA GLY A 18 16.48 -12.60 -25.15
C GLY A 18 17.28 -11.32 -25.46
N THR A 19 16.61 -10.19 -25.65
CA THR A 19 17.24 -8.89 -25.94
C THR A 19 17.56 -8.08 -24.69
N ARG A 20 17.02 -8.49 -23.53
CA ARG A 20 17.25 -7.86 -22.23
C ARG A 20 17.48 -8.92 -21.15
N VAL A 21 18.34 -8.61 -20.18
CA VAL A 21 18.56 -9.44 -18.99
C VAL A 21 17.47 -9.17 -17.95
N ASP A 22 17.02 -10.22 -17.26
CA ASP A 22 15.97 -10.12 -16.24
C ASP A 22 16.50 -9.72 -14.85
N GLU A 23 17.07 -8.52 -14.76
CA GLU A 23 17.59 -7.98 -13.50
C GLU A 23 16.48 -7.75 -12.46
N SER A 24 15.26 -7.40 -12.91
CA SER A 24 14.11 -7.16 -12.04
C SER A 24 13.63 -8.46 -11.38
N GLY A 25 13.57 -9.55 -12.14
CA GLY A 25 13.31 -10.87 -11.60
C GLY A 25 14.38 -11.32 -10.61
N ASP A 26 15.66 -11.06 -10.89
CA ASP A 26 16.76 -11.38 -9.96
C ASP A 26 16.63 -10.65 -8.62
N VAL A 27 16.24 -9.36 -8.64
CA VAL A 27 15.98 -8.59 -7.41
C VAL A 27 14.79 -9.16 -6.63
N ALA A 28 13.71 -9.54 -7.32
CA ALA A 28 12.55 -10.14 -6.66
C ALA A 28 12.94 -11.46 -5.95
N VAL A 29 13.71 -12.32 -6.61
CA VAL A 29 14.21 -13.57 -6.03
C VAL A 29 15.04 -13.28 -4.78
N GLN A 30 16.03 -12.39 -4.87
CA GLN A 30 16.91 -12.05 -3.75
C GLN A 30 16.14 -11.55 -2.52
N LEU A 31 15.11 -10.72 -2.73
CA LEU A 31 14.29 -10.18 -1.63
C LEU A 31 13.39 -11.23 -1.00
N LEU A 32 12.79 -12.09 -1.80
CA LEU A 32 11.95 -13.19 -1.32
C LEU A 32 12.78 -14.21 -0.54
N ASP A 33 13.94 -14.63 -1.07
CA ASP A 33 14.86 -15.54 -0.39
C ASP A 33 15.36 -14.92 0.93
N GLY A 34 15.72 -13.63 0.91
CA GLY A 34 16.15 -12.88 2.10
C GLY A 34 15.06 -12.77 3.17
N ALA A 35 13.79 -12.84 2.79
CA ALA A 35 12.64 -12.86 3.69
C ALA A 35 12.18 -14.28 4.09
N GLY A 36 12.90 -15.33 3.66
CA GLY A 36 12.62 -16.72 4.04
C GLY A 36 11.52 -17.40 3.21
N PHE A 37 11.14 -16.84 2.07
CA PHE A 37 10.34 -17.55 1.08
C PHE A 37 11.22 -18.55 0.31
N ILE A 38 10.61 -19.63 -0.18
CA ILE A 38 11.29 -20.54 -1.12
C ILE A 38 10.82 -20.19 -2.52
N VAL A 39 11.66 -19.51 -3.30
CA VAL A 39 11.36 -19.23 -4.71
C VAL A 39 11.60 -20.48 -5.54
N SER A 40 10.56 -21.29 -5.74
CA SER A 40 10.67 -22.60 -6.41
C SER A 40 10.34 -22.57 -7.91
N ASP A 41 9.86 -21.45 -8.42
CA ASP A 41 9.57 -21.27 -9.85
C ASP A 41 9.85 -19.82 -10.26
N ARG A 42 10.49 -19.67 -11.42
CA ARG A 42 10.73 -18.39 -12.08
C ARG A 42 10.42 -18.55 -13.56
N ARG A 43 9.53 -17.71 -14.07
CA ARG A 43 9.09 -17.74 -15.47
C ARG A 43 9.21 -16.38 -16.11
N VAL A 44 9.37 -16.39 -17.43
CA VAL A 44 9.33 -15.20 -18.28
C VAL A 44 8.26 -15.40 -19.32
N VAL A 45 7.41 -14.40 -19.55
CA VAL A 45 6.40 -14.37 -20.61
C VAL A 45 6.47 -13.04 -21.36
N PRO A 46 6.06 -13.00 -22.65
CA PRO A 46 5.86 -11.74 -23.36
C PRO A 46 4.70 -10.94 -22.76
N ASP A 47 4.55 -9.68 -23.19
CA ASP A 47 3.47 -8.77 -22.78
C ASP A 47 2.12 -9.12 -23.47
N GLU A 48 1.77 -10.41 -23.48
CA GLU A 48 0.54 -10.96 -24.02
C GLU A 48 -0.41 -11.34 -22.89
N GLN A 49 -1.60 -10.75 -22.87
CA GLN A 49 -2.55 -10.92 -21.75
C GLN A 49 -2.85 -12.40 -21.47
N GLN A 50 -3.10 -13.21 -22.51
CA GLN A 50 -3.42 -14.64 -22.34
C GLN A 50 -2.26 -15.44 -21.74
N ASP A 51 -1.03 -15.14 -22.14
CA ASP A 51 0.17 -15.82 -21.62
C ASP A 51 0.39 -15.47 -20.13
N ILE A 52 0.18 -14.20 -19.77
CA ILE A 52 0.25 -13.75 -18.37
C ILE A 52 -0.84 -14.43 -17.54
N GLU A 53 -2.10 -14.44 -18.00
CA GLU A 53 -3.21 -15.08 -17.30
C GLU A 53 -2.95 -16.58 -17.06
N SER A 54 -2.50 -17.30 -18.10
CA SER A 54 -2.18 -18.72 -18.00
C SER A 54 -1.06 -18.97 -16.98
N ALA A 55 0.03 -18.19 -17.06
CA ALA A 55 1.16 -18.32 -16.14
C ALA A 55 0.74 -18.03 -14.69
N LEU A 56 -0.09 -17.00 -14.46
CA LEU A 56 -0.59 -16.66 -13.13
C LEU A 56 -1.45 -17.78 -12.53
N ARG A 57 -2.36 -18.37 -13.31
CA ARG A 57 -3.20 -19.50 -12.85
C ARG A 57 -2.35 -20.72 -12.49
N ASP A 58 -1.40 -21.07 -13.35
CA ASP A 58 -0.52 -22.21 -13.14
C ASP A 58 0.34 -22.03 -11.89
N LEU A 59 0.97 -20.87 -11.74
CA LEU A 59 1.83 -20.56 -10.59
C LEU A 59 1.03 -20.54 -9.28
N ALA A 60 -0.13 -19.88 -9.28
CA ALA A 60 -1.00 -19.77 -8.12
C ALA A 60 -1.59 -21.13 -7.67
N SER A 61 -1.67 -22.12 -8.55
CA SER A 61 -2.13 -23.47 -8.19
C SER A 61 -1.16 -24.22 -7.26
N THR A 62 0.11 -23.82 -7.22
CA THR A 62 1.19 -24.55 -6.50
C THR A 62 2.02 -23.67 -5.56
N HIS A 63 1.85 -22.35 -5.61
CA HIS A 63 2.59 -21.38 -4.79
C HIS A 63 1.63 -20.50 -4.01
N GLY A 64 1.95 -20.22 -2.74
CA GLY A 64 1.14 -19.32 -1.90
C GLY A 64 1.35 -17.85 -2.22
N LEU A 65 2.46 -17.51 -2.89
CA LEU A 65 2.79 -16.17 -3.35
C LEU A 65 3.25 -16.21 -4.81
N VAL A 66 2.72 -15.32 -5.63
CA VAL A 66 3.23 -15.03 -6.97
C VAL A 66 3.49 -13.53 -7.07
N VAL A 67 4.72 -13.15 -7.42
CA VAL A 67 5.04 -11.76 -7.73
C VAL A 67 5.30 -11.62 -9.22
N THR A 68 4.74 -10.60 -9.85
CA THR A 68 5.06 -10.25 -11.23
C THR A 68 5.98 -9.04 -11.29
N THR A 69 6.75 -8.88 -12.36
CA THR A 69 7.49 -7.65 -12.65
C THR A 69 7.33 -7.27 -14.12
N GLY A 70 6.97 -6.01 -14.37
CA GLY A 70 6.75 -5.48 -15.73
C GLY A 70 5.29 -5.32 -16.10
N GLY A 71 5.02 -4.63 -17.22
CA GLY A 71 3.68 -4.52 -17.81
C GLY A 71 2.64 -3.73 -17.00
N THR A 72 3.03 -2.89 -16.03
CA THR A 72 2.10 -2.16 -15.12
C THR A 72 1.95 -0.65 -15.42
N GLY A 73 2.55 -0.15 -16.50
CA GLY A 73 2.47 1.25 -16.89
C GLY A 73 1.23 1.58 -17.72
N PHE A 74 1.30 2.65 -18.50
CA PHE A 74 0.26 3.11 -19.44
C PHE A 74 0.59 2.81 -20.91
N GLY A 75 1.66 2.08 -21.18
CA GLY A 75 1.99 1.65 -22.53
C GLY A 75 0.89 0.75 -23.10
N PRO A 76 0.69 0.72 -24.43
CA PRO A 76 -0.35 -0.10 -25.06
C PRO A 76 -0.14 -1.61 -24.87
N ARG A 77 1.07 -2.02 -24.47
CA ARG A 77 1.45 -3.40 -24.13
C ARG A 77 1.37 -3.68 -22.63
N ASP A 78 1.21 -2.66 -21.78
CA ASP A 78 1.20 -2.83 -20.32
C ASP A 78 -0.14 -3.43 -19.86
N VAL A 79 -0.30 -4.75 -19.98
CA VAL A 79 -1.55 -5.48 -19.72
C VAL A 79 -1.50 -6.40 -18.49
N THR A 80 -0.44 -6.29 -17.67
CA THR A 80 -0.28 -7.14 -16.48
C THR A 80 -1.38 -6.90 -15.42
N PRO A 81 -1.80 -5.65 -15.13
CA PRO A 81 -2.94 -5.40 -14.24
C PRO A 81 -4.25 -6.03 -14.72
N GLU A 82 -4.53 -5.96 -16.03
CA GLU A 82 -5.72 -6.56 -16.65
C GLU A 82 -5.70 -8.08 -16.53
N ALA A 83 -4.58 -8.71 -16.90
CA ALA A 83 -4.38 -10.15 -16.76
C ALA A 83 -4.55 -10.59 -15.30
N THR A 84 -4.00 -9.82 -14.36
CA THR A 84 -4.11 -10.10 -12.92
C THR A 84 -5.56 -10.03 -12.45
N ARG A 85 -6.30 -8.97 -12.83
CA ARG A 85 -7.73 -8.81 -12.50
C ARG A 85 -8.60 -9.92 -13.09
N ALA A 86 -8.25 -10.45 -14.27
CA ALA A 86 -8.96 -11.56 -14.89
C ALA A 86 -8.76 -12.90 -14.16
N VAL A 87 -7.69 -13.02 -13.36
CA VAL A 87 -7.34 -14.26 -12.63
C VAL A 87 -7.80 -14.22 -11.18
N ILE A 88 -7.65 -13.09 -10.50
CA ILE A 88 -7.97 -12.96 -9.06
C ILE A 88 -9.48 -13.04 -8.79
N GLU A 89 -9.82 -13.63 -7.64
CA GLU A 89 -11.19 -13.72 -7.12
C GLU A 89 -11.51 -12.57 -6.14
N ARG A 90 -10.47 -12.01 -5.51
CA ARG A 90 -10.59 -10.92 -4.54
C ARG A 90 -9.42 -9.95 -4.66
N GLU A 91 -9.72 -8.67 -4.87
CA GLU A 91 -8.69 -7.63 -4.85
C GLU A 91 -8.19 -7.33 -3.42
N ALA A 92 -6.91 -6.98 -3.33
CA ALA A 92 -6.24 -6.50 -2.13
C ALA A 92 -5.68 -5.07 -2.37
N PRO A 93 -6.55 -4.07 -2.59
CA PRO A 93 -6.14 -2.75 -3.07
C PRO A 93 -5.17 -2.04 -2.13
N GLY A 94 -5.29 -2.26 -0.82
CA GLY A 94 -4.40 -1.67 0.19
C GLY A 94 -2.92 -2.03 0.01
N LEU A 95 -2.60 -3.21 -0.54
CA LEU A 95 -1.21 -3.58 -0.85
C LEU A 95 -0.69 -2.77 -2.03
N ALA A 96 -1.49 -2.60 -3.08
CA ALA A 96 -1.14 -1.79 -4.23
C ALA A 96 -1.02 -0.29 -3.88
N GLU A 97 -1.88 0.20 -2.98
CA GLU A 97 -1.82 1.56 -2.44
C GLU A 97 -0.55 1.79 -1.64
N LEU A 98 -0.17 0.85 -0.77
CA LEU A 98 1.06 0.95 0.02
C LEU A 98 2.32 0.96 -0.85
N MET A 99 2.37 0.11 -1.89
CA MET A 99 3.47 0.11 -2.86
C MET A 99 3.57 1.46 -3.59
N ARG A 100 2.45 2.02 -4.06
CA ARG A 100 2.42 3.36 -4.69
C ARG A 100 2.84 4.47 -3.73
N ALA A 101 2.32 4.46 -2.50
CA ALA A 101 2.65 5.47 -1.50
C ALA A 101 4.15 5.45 -1.14
N THR A 102 4.73 4.26 -1.01
CA THR A 102 6.17 4.09 -0.79
C THR A 102 6.98 4.58 -1.99
N GLY A 103 6.58 4.19 -3.20
CA GLY A 103 7.22 4.67 -4.43
C GLY A 103 7.16 6.20 -4.59
N LEU A 104 6.07 6.83 -4.16
CA LEU A 104 5.90 8.29 -4.23
C LEU A 104 6.89 9.06 -3.35
N ALA A 105 7.38 8.45 -2.26
CA ALA A 105 8.45 9.04 -1.46
C ALA A 105 9.80 9.09 -2.22
N HIS A 106 9.94 8.32 -3.30
CA HIS A 106 11.16 8.19 -4.09
C HIS A 106 11.07 8.82 -5.48
N THR A 107 9.89 8.77 -6.11
CA THR A 107 9.67 9.34 -7.44
C THR A 107 8.18 9.66 -7.67
N PRO A 108 7.85 10.83 -8.25
CA PRO A 108 6.47 11.16 -8.62
C PRO A 108 5.89 10.19 -9.66
N MET A 109 6.75 9.50 -10.44
CA MET A 109 6.32 8.54 -11.46
C MET A 109 5.61 7.31 -10.86
N ALA A 110 5.77 7.04 -9.56
CA ALA A 110 5.07 5.95 -8.89
C ALA A 110 3.53 6.12 -8.92
N ALA A 111 3.02 7.36 -9.03
CA ALA A 111 1.60 7.63 -9.23
C ALA A 111 1.04 7.01 -10.52
N LEU A 112 1.88 6.77 -11.53
CA LEU A 112 1.47 6.21 -12.81
C LEU A 112 1.38 4.68 -12.79
N SER A 113 1.78 4.02 -11.71
CA SER A 113 1.68 2.57 -11.62
C SER A 113 0.22 2.12 -11.55
N ARG A 114 -0.17 1.23 -12.46
CA ARG A 114 -1.47 0.56 -12.46
C ARG A 114 -1.43 -0.81 -11.75
N ALA A 115 -0.35 -1.11 -11.02
CA ALA A 115 -0.17 -2.36 -10.32
C ALA A 115 -1.38 -2.75 -9.45
N VAL A 116 -1.74 -4.03 -9.50
CA VAL A 116 -2.82 -4.65 -8.73
C VAL A 116 -2.23 -5.72 -7.81
N ALA A 117 -2.93 -5.96 -6.71
CA ALA A 117 -2.70 -7.07 -5.81
C ALA A 117 -4.04 -7.76 -5.53
N GLY A 118 -4.02 -9.07 -5.37
CA GLY A 118 -5.24 -9.83 -5.10
C GLY A 118 -4.98 -11.31 -4.88
N ALA A 119 -6.03 -12.03 -4.51
CA ALA A 119 -5.98 -13.45 -4.21
C ALA A 119 -6.78 -14.28 -5.21
N VAL A 120 -6.30 -15.48 -5.49
CA VAL A 120 -7.00 -16.54 -6.23
C VAL A 120 -6.79 -17.86 -5.50
N GLY A 121 -7.87 -18.54 -5.10
CA GLY A 121 -7.77 -19.71 -4.24
C GLY A 121 -6.95 -19.43 -2.97
N GLY A 122 -5.89 -20.22 -2.76
CA GLY A 122 -4.99 -20.08 -1.61
C GLY A 122 -3.75 -19.19 -1.83
N ALA A 123 -3.66 -18.48 -2.96
CA ALA A 123 -2.47 -17.73 -3.35
C ALA A 123 -2.70 -16.22 -3.39
N LEU A 124 -1.66 -15.45 -3.03
CA LEU A 124 -1.58 -14.02 -3.21
C LEU A 124 -0.78 -13.68 -4.48
N ILE A 125 -1.30 -12.79 -5.32
CA ILE A 125 -0.64 -12.24 -6.50
C ILE A 125 -0.33 -10.76 -6.27
N LEU A 126 0.92 -10.34 -6.53
CA LEU A 126 1.36 -8.94 -6.43
C LEU A 126 2.02 -8.49 -7.73
N ASN A 127 1.53 -7.41 -8.34
CA ASN A 127 2.26 -6.80 -9.46
C ASN A 127 3.30 -5.80 -8.96
N LEU A 128 4.55 -5.97 -9.40
CA LEU A 128 5.66 -5.07 -9.11
C LEU A 128 6.03 -4.27 -10.38
N PRO A 129 6.63 -3.07 -10.21
CA PRO A 129 7.13 -2.29 -11.35
C PRO A 129 8.20 -3.02 -12.15
N GLY A 130 8.39 -2.65 -13.42
CA GLY A 130 9.36 -3.32 -14.30
C GLY A 130 10.84 -2.95 -14.09
N SER A 131 11.18 -1.98 -13.24
CA SER A 131 12.56 -1.59 -12.95
C SER A 131 13.08 -2.31 -11.69
N PRO A 132 14.37 -2.71 -11.63
CA PRO A 132 14.91 -3.40 -10.45
C PRO A 132 14.76 -2.59 -9.16
N ARG A 133 14.90 -1.26 -9.26
CA ARG A 133 14.66 -0.34 -8.15
C ARG A 133 13.18 -0.33 -7.71
N GLY A 134 12.25 -0.27 -8.67
CA GLY A 134 10.82 -0.26 -8.36
C GLY A 134 10.34 -1.58 -7.76
N VAL A 135 10.86 -2.72 -8.23
CA VAL A 135 10.67 -4.04 -7.61
C VAL A 135 11.09 -4.00 -6.15
N ARG A 136 12.30 -3.51 -5.87
CA ARG A 136 12.83 -3.43 -4.50
C ARG A 136 11.94 -2.60 -3.59
N GLU A 137 11.72 -1.34 -3.95
CA GLU A 137 10.96 -0.40 -3.14
C GLU A 137 9.51 -0.90 -2.90
N SER A 138 8.88 -1.45 -3.93
CA SER A 138 7.51 -1.94 -3.84
C SER A 138 7.43 -3.21 -3.00
N LEU A 139 8.29 -4.21 -3.25
CA LEU A 139 8.25 -5.47 -2.53
C LEU A 139 8.61 -5.30 -1.06
N GLU A 140 9.68 -4.56 -0.74
CA GLU A 140 10.09 -4.27 0.65
C GLU A 140 8.98 -3.58 1.44
N SER A 141 8.15 -2.74 0.79
CA SER A 141 7.04 -2.02 1.45
C SER A 141 5.94 -2.95 1.99
N VAL A 142 5.74 -4.11 1.38
CA VAL A 142 4.67 -5.06 1.73
C VAL A 142 5.18 -6.37 2.32
N LEU A 143 6.49 -6.65 2.24
CA LEU A 143 7.08 -7.96 2.52
C LEU A 143 6.74 -8.52 3.91
N SER A 144 6.70 -7.65 4.92
CA SER A 144 6.36 -8.03 6.31
C SER A 144 4.90 -8.47 6.50
N LEU A 145 4.01 -8.09 5.58
CA LEU A 145 2.58 -8.38 5.64
C LEU A 145 2.24 -9.71 4.94
N ILE A 146 3.06 -10.11 3.96
CA ILE A 146 2.79 -11.26 3.08
C ILE A 146 2.65 -12.58 3.86
N PRO A 147 3.51 -12.94 4.83
CA PRO A 147 3.39 -14.23 5.53
C PRO A 147 2.01 -14.42 6.17
N HIS A 148 1.48 -13.38 6.81
CA HIS A 148 0.15 -13.43 7.41
C HIS A 148 -0.96 -13.52 6.36
N ALA A 149 -0.85 -12.77 5.26
CA ALA A 149 -1.83 -12.83 4.17
C ALA A 149 -1.91 -14.24 3.55
N VAL A 150 -0.76 -14.88 3.31
CA VAL A 150 -0.72 -16.25 2.75
C VAL A 150 -1.23 -17.29 3.75
N GLU A 151 -0.95 -17.14 5.04
CA GLU A 151 -1.50 -18.01 6.09
C GLU A 151 -3.04 -17.98 6.11
N LEU A 152 -3.64 -16.79 6.00
CA LEU A 152 -5.09 -16.61 5.92
C LEU A 152 -5.68 -17.27 4.66
N LEU A 153 -5.02 -17.13 3.51
CA LEU A 153 -5.48 -17.71 2.24
C LEU A 153 -5.32 -19.23 2.20
N GLY A 154 -4.26 -19.78 2.80
CA GLY A 154 -4.00 -21.21 2.88
C GLY A 154 -4.95 -22.00 3.78
N GLY A 155 -5.95 -21.35 4.40
CA GLY A 155 -6.93 -22.01 5.26
C GLY A 155 -6.38 -22.45 6.62
N ALA A 156 -5.17 -22.03 7.00
CA ALA A 156 -4.58 -22.31 8.31
C ALA A 156 -5.24 -21.51 9.46
N ALA A 157 -6.24 -20.69 9.17
CA ALA A 157 -7.03 -19.94 10.13
C ALA A 157 -8.01 -20.82 10.94
N GLY A 158 -7.47 -21.80 11.67
CA GLY A 158 -8.09 -22.39 12.84
C GLY A 158 -7.79 -21.53 14.08
N GLY A 159 -8.33 -20.31 14.13
CA GLY A 159 -8.21 -19.44 15.28
C GLY A 159 -8.10 -17.97 14.91
N HIS A 160 -9.23 -17.27 14.94
CA HIS A 160 -9.19 -15.84 15.22
C HIS A 160 -8.43 -15.65 16.54
N PRO A 161 -7.33 -14.90 16.61
CA PRO A 161 -6.84 -14.43 17.89
C PRO A 161 -7.83 -13.37 18.37
N THR A 162 -8.87 -13.80 19.09
CA THR A 162 -9.63 -12.92 19.97
C THR A 162 -8.73 -12.61 21.16
N GLY A 163 -7.77 -11.69 20.95
CA GLY A 163 -6.92 -11.13 21.98
C GLY A 163 -7.71 -10.21 22.92
N HIS A 164 -8.78 -10.71 23.52
CA HIS A 164 -9.34 -10.21 24.77
C HIS A 164 -9.09 -11.28 25.83
N ARG A 165 -7.84 -11.37 26.30
CA ARG A 165 -7.55 -12.01 27.58
C ARG A 165 -7.84 -10.96 28.65
N GLY A 166 -8.93 -11.19 29.39
CA GLY A 166 -9.37 -10.33 30.48
C GLY A 166 -8.28 -10.13 31.51
N ASP A 167 -8.13 -8.87 31.92
CA ASP A 167 -7.61 -8.54 33.23
C ASP A 167 -8.77 -7.87 33.96
N ASP A 168 -9.33 -8.61 34.93
CA ASP A 168 -10.50 -8.25 35.70
C ASP A 168 -10.13 -7.20 36.76
N GLY A 169 -10.05 -5.95 36.32
CA GLY A 169 -10.01 -4.77 37.18
C GLY A 169 -11.35 -4.03 37.09
N ALA A 170 -12.24 -4.29 38.04
CA ALA A 170 -13.56 -3.68 38.14
C ALA A 170 -13.52 -2.15 38.09
N HIS A 171 -14.11 -1.54 37.05
CA HIS A 171 -14.65 -0.19 37.13
C HIS A 171 -16.02 -0.13 36.44
N ALA A 172 -17.02 0.15 37.26
CA ALA A 172 -18.42 0.30 36.89
C ALA A 172 -18.60 1.31 35.75
N LEU A 173 -19.50 0.96 34.83
CA LEU A 173 -19.89 1.77 33.68
C LEU A 173 -20.54 3.07 34.14
N ALA A 174 -19.86 4.19 33.90
CA ALA A 174 -20.48 5.50 33.75
C ALA A 174 -20.35 5.90 32.27
N GLU A 175 -21.48 6.20 31.63
CA GLU A 175 -21.57 6.58 30.22
C GLU A 175 -20.72 7.82 29.91
N ALA A 176 -19.84 7.72 28.91
CA ALA A 176 -19.05 8.83 28.37
C ALA A 176 -19.18 8.90 26.83
N PRO A 177 -19.19 10.11 26.23
CA PRO A 177 -19.69 10.32 24.87
C PRO A 177 -18.64 10.08 23.78
N ARG A 178 -19.15 9.74 22.58
CA ARG A 178 -18.44 9.42 21.32
C ARG A 178 -17.23 10.33 21.01
N THR A 179 -16.04 9.78 20.86
CA THR A 179 -14.92 10.29 20.01
C THR A 179 -14.02 9.09 19.65
N GLY A 180 -13.78 8.74 18.38
CA GLY A 180 -12.80 9.36 17.48
C GLY A 180 -11.44 8.66 17.63
N SER A 181 -11.00 7.88 16.64
CA SER A 181 -9.74 7.13 16.71
C SER A 181 -8.51 8.04 16.83
N PRO A 182 -7.40 7.59 17.48
CA PRO A 182 -6.15 8.33 17.46
C PRO A 182 -5.49 8.22 16.09
N ARG A 183 -5.62 9.32 15.36
CA ARG A 183 -4.77 9.84 14.29
C ARG A 183 -3.29 9.47 14.50
N THR A 184 -2.64 9.07 13.42
CA THR A 184 -1.16 9.06 13.21
C THR A 184 -0.42 10.03 14.12
N ARG A 185 0.57 9.56 14.89
CA ARG A 185 1.47 10.46 15.63
C ARG A 185 2.49 11.04 14.65
N TRP A 186 2.07 12.11 13.97
CA TRP A 186 2.97 13.04 13.28
C TRP A 186 3.89 13.72 14.32
N PRO A 187 5.13 14.07 13.97
CA PRO A 187 5.97 14.89 14.83
C PRO A 187 5.20 16.15 15.21
N LYS A 188 5.23 16.52 16.50
CA LYS A 188 4.38 17.60 17.05
C LYS A 188 4.57 18.95 16.34
N GLU A 189 5.71 19.17 15.69
CA GLU A 189 6.05 20.37 14.93
C GLU A 189 6.74 19.97 13.62
N PRO A 190 6.01 19.94 12.49
CA PRO A 190 6.58 19.61 11.18
C PRO A 190 7.45 20.73 10.56
N TRP A 191 7.43 21.94 11.14
CA TRP A 191 8.17 23.12 10.68
C TRP A 191 8.63 24.01 11.85
N PRO A 192 9.75 24.76 11.73
CA PRO A 192 10.19 25.71 12.76
C PRO A 192 9.09 26.72 13.11
N LYS A 193 8.93 27.07 14.39
CA LYS A 193 7.87 27.99 14.87
C LYS A 193 7.89 29.37 14.21
N GLU A 194 9.01 29.77 13.64
CA GLU A 194 9.16 31.05 12.94
C GLU A 194 8.49 31.07 11.55
N MET A 195 8.04 29.92 11.03
CA MET A 195 7.60 29.77 9.64
C MET A 195 6.09 29.60 9.47
N TRP A 196 5.32 29.63 10.57
CA TRP A 196 3.87 29.49 10.52
C TRP A 196 3.18 30.25 11.64
N VAL A 197 1.94 30.67 11.37
CA VAL A 197 1.06 31.31 12.34
C VAL A 197 -0.14 30.42 12.65
N GLU A 198 -0.58 30.42 13.90
CA GLU A 198 -1.79 29.71 14.32
C GLU A 198 -3.00 30.62 14.20
N ALA A 199 -3.99 30.24 13.39
CA ALA A 199 -5.27 30.93 13.28
C ALA A 199 -6.36 30.15 14.02
N LYS A 200 -7.12 30.83 14.89
CA LYS A 200 -8.20 30.23 15.69
C LYS A 200 -9.57 30.63 15.15
N ALA A 201 -10.48 29.66 15.11
CA ALA A 201 -11.88 29.90 14.76
C ALA A 201 -12.54 30.74 15.86
N VAL A 202 -12.99 31.94 15.49
CA VAL A 202 -13.69 32.88 16.38
C VAL A 202 -15.20 32.77 16.26
N ARG A 203 -15.69 32.27 15.13
CA ARG A 203 -17.12 32.04 14.86
C ARG A 203 -17.31 30.83 13.94
N ILE A 204 -18.41 30.10 14.12
CA ILE A 204 -18.75 28.94 13.29
C ILE A 204 -20.20 29.01 12.79
N THR A 205 -20.43 28.45 11.60
CA THR A 205 -21.75 28.22 10.99
C THR A 205 -21.82 26.80 10.44
N GLY A 206 -22.08 25.79 11.29
CA GLY A 206 -22.18 24.39 10.87
C GLY A 206 -22.26 23.40 12.03
N SER A 207 -22.54 22.14 11.70
CA SER A 207 -22.60 21.01 12.65
C SER A 207 -21.21 20.36 12.83
N PRO A 208 -20.98 19.55 13.90
CA PRO A 208 -19.68 18.97 14.22
C PRO A 208 -18.98 18.31 13.02
N PRO A 209 -17.64 18.42 12.91
CA PRO A 209 -16.68 18.69 13.98
C PRO A 209 -16.26 20.17 14.19
N CYS A 210 -17.03 21.15 13.70
CA CYS A 210 -16.68 22.57 13.81
C CYS A 210 -16.98 23.14 15.22
N ALA A 211 -15.97 23.70 15.87
CA ALA A 211 -16.06 24.32 17.20
C ALA A 211 -15.23 25.62 17.27
N VAL A 212 -15.72 26.62 18.03
CA VAL A 212 -14.93 27.81 18.38
C VAL A 212 -13.68 27.37 19.15
N GLY A 213 -12.53 27.92 18.79
CA GLY A 213 -11.23 27.53 19.35
C GLY A 213 -10.50 26.42 18.58
N ASN A 214 -11.13 25.81 17.57
CA ASN A 214 -10.39 25.00 16.60
C ASN A 214 -9.31 25.85 15.93
N ALA A 215 -8.09 25.30 15.85
CA ALA A 215 -6.92 26.00 15.33
C ALA A 215 -6.43 25.38 14.03
N MET A 216 -5.78 26.18 13.21
CA MET A 216 -5.08 25.74 12.02
C MET A 216 -3.73 26.46 11.88
N SER A 217 -2.79 25.83 11.19
CA SER A 217 -1.49 26.42 10.88
C SER A 217 -1.52 27.00 9.46
N ILE A 218 -1.10 28.26 9.34
CA ILE A 218 -0.99 28.98 8.06
C ILE A 218 0.48 29.31 7.81
N VAL A 219 0.95 29.04 6.60
CA VAL A 219 2.28 29.44 6.10
C VAL A 219 2.08 30.54 5.05
N PRO A 220 2.80 31.67 5.11
CA PRO A 220 2.69 32.72 4.08
C PRO A 220 3.01 32.17 2.68
N GLY A 221 2.02 32.21 1.77
CA GLY A 221 2.15 31.67 0.41
C GLY A 221 2.13 30.13 0.29
N GLY A 222 1.87 29.40 1.37
CA GLY A 222 1.87 27.94 1.42
C GLY A 222 0.48 27.29 1.49
N GLU A 223 0.46 25.96 1.61
CA GLU A 223 -0.76 25.18 1.80
C GLU A 223 -1.38 25.42 3.19
N VAL A 224 -2.71 25.42 3.25
CA VAL A 224 -3.49 25.59 4.47
C VAL A 224 -3.90 24.22 5.01
N HIS A 225 -3.50 23.88 6.23
CA HIS A 225 -3.81 22.59 6.84
C HIS A 225 -4.84 22.72 7.96
N GLY A 226 -6.05 22.21 7.73
CA GLY A 226 -7.17 22.24 8.68
C GLY A 226 -8.52 22.09 7.98
N THR A 227 -9.62 22.04 8.74
CA THR A 227 -10.97 21.95 8.17
C THR A 227 -11.47 23.33 7.74
N LEU A 228 -11.54 23.56 6.42
CA LEU A 228 -12.26 24.69 5.83
C LEU A 228 -13.65 24.21 5.39
N GLY A 229 -14.69 24.77 6.01
CA GLY A 229 -16.07 24.44 5.62
C GLY A 229 -17.15 25.14 6.42
N CYS A 230 -16.89 25.56 7.68
CA CYS A 230 -17.92 26.14 8.54
C CYS A 230 -17.40 27.15 9.59
N ALA A 231 -16.21 27.75 9.43
CA ALA A 231 -15.61 28.60 10.46
C ALA A 231 -15.03 29.90 9.89
N GLU A 232 -15.22 31.00 10.62
CA GLU A 232 -14.53 32.29 10.43
C GLU A 232 -13.35 32.38 11.41
N PHE A 233 -12.20 32.85 10.93
CA PHE A 233 -10.94 32.89 11.68
C PHE A 233 -10.47 34.32 11.91
N ASP A 234 -9.68 34.53 12.97
CA ASP A 234 -9.13 35.84 13.32
C ASP A 234 -8.20 36.39 12.22
N ALA A 235 -8.57 37.55 11.66
CA ALA A 235 -7.81 38.25 10.64
C ALA A 235 -6.44 38.78 11.14
N ALA A 236 -6.27 38.95 12.45
CA ALA A 236 -5.01 39.40 13.04
C ALA A 236 -3.87 38.38 12.86
N ALA A 237 -4.18 37.08 12.80
CA ALA A 237 -3.20 36.04 12.51
C ALA A 237 -2.76 36.06 11.04
N VAL A 238 -3.66 36.45 10.12
CA VAL A 238 -3.39 36.51 8.68
C VAL A 238 -2.60 37.76 8.28
N GLN A 239 -2.72 38.87 9.02
CA GLN A 239 -1.95 40.09 8.78
C GLN A 239 -0.50 40.02 9.28
N ALA A 240 -0.14 39.03 10.09
CA ALA A 240 1.20 38.81 10.63
C ALA A 240 2.01 37.75 9.86
N ALA A 241 1.44 37.20 8.78
CA ALA A 241 2.04 36.23 7.85
C ALA A 241 2.65 36.95 6.65
#